data_AF-A0A1H6F6R8-F1
#
_entry.id   AF-A0A1H6F6R8-F1
#
_cell.length_a   1.000
_cell.length_b   1.000
_cell.length_c   1.000
_cell.angle_alpha   90.00
_cell.angle_beta   90.00
_cell.angle_gamma   90.00
#
_symmetry.space_group_name_H-M   'P 1'
#
loop_
_entity.id
_entity.type
_entity.pdbx_description
1 polymer ?
#
loop_
_entity_poly.entity_id
_entity_poly.type
_entity_poly.pdbx_seq_one_letter_code
_entity_poly.pdbx_strand_id
1 'polypeptide(L)' 'MLAGQFAVEVCAYTIMSNHYHLVLHVDYEQSLTWDAEEVVKRWCTLFPPQALKDSDDK' A
#
# COMPACT_ATOMS: atom_id res chain seq x y z
N MET A 1 -3.43 5.39 -5.18
CA MET A 1 -4.50 4.87 -4.30
C MET A 1 -3.96 3.66 -3.57
N LEU A 2 -4.21 3.47 -2.27
CA LEU A 2 -3.68 2.33 -1.49
C LEU A 2 -4.01 0.98 -2.15
N ALA A 3 -5.25 0.78 -2.61
CA ALA A 3 -5.68 -0.45 -3.26
C ALA A 3 -4.92 -0.80 -4.56
N GLY A 4 -4.30 0.17 -5.23
CA GLY A 4 -3.48 -0.10 -6.43
C GLY A 4 -2.07 -0.59 -6.10
N GLN A 5 -1.62 -0.39 -4.87
CA GLN A 5 -0.27 -0.74 -4.44
C GLN A 5 -0.19 -2.10 -3.74
N PHE A 6 -1.27 -2.46 -3.06
CA PHE A 6 -1.45 -3.77 -2.46
C PHE A 6 -2.30 -4.63 -3.37
N ALA A 7 -2.16 -5.96 -3.27
CA ALA A 7 -2.99 -6.89 -4.02
C ALA A 7 -4.37 -7.00 -3.33
N VAL A 8 -5.09 -5.88 -3.28
CA VAL A 8 -6.37 -5.77 -2.58
C VAL A 8 -7.37 -4.95 -3.38
N GLU A 9 -8.63 -5.32 -3.28
CA GLU A 9 -9.74 -4.63 -3.94
C GLU A 9 -10.78 -4.20 -2.92
N VAL A 10 -11.45 -3.06 -3.18
CA VAL A 10 -12.56 -2.60 -2.34
C VAL A 10 -13.86 -3.21 -2.87
N CYS A 11 -14.42 -4.18 -2.14
CA CYS A 11 -15.66 -4.83 -2.54
C CYS A 11 -16.90 -4.04 -2.12
N ALA A 12 -16.87 -3.46 -0.93
CA ALA A 12 -17.96 -2.66 -0.40
C ALA A 12 -17.44 -1.65 0.63
N TYR A 13 -18.14 -0.52 0.75
CA TYR A 13 -17.87 0.47 1.79
C TYR A 13 -19.18 1.10 2.28
N THR A 14 -19.23 1.50 3.54
CA THR A 14 -20.36 2.23 4.11
C THR A 14 -19.86 3.27 5.10
N ILE A 15 -20.41 4.47 5.03
CA ILE A 15 -20.03 5.61 5.86
C ILE A 15 -21.22 6.00 6.72
N MET A 16 -21.00 6.05 8.02
CA MET A 16 -21.92 6.67 8.98
C MET A 16 -21.17 7.75 9.77
N SER A 17 -21.93 8.61 10.45
CA SER A 17 -21.37 9.71 11.23
C SER A 17 -20.43 9.28 12.37
N ASN A 18 -20.46 8.01 12.79
CA ASN A 18 -19.65 7.48 13.88
C ASN A 18 -18.79 6.27 13.52
N HIS A 19 -18.91 5.69 12.33
CA HIS A 19 -18.10 4.55 11.93
C HIS A 19 -18.02 4.37 10.41
N TYR A 20 -17.03 3.60 10.01
CA TYR A 20 -16.78 3.18 8.64
C TYR A 20 -16.76 1.65 8.59
N HIS A 21 -17.56 1.07 7.69
CA HIS A 21 -17.44 -0.34 7.33
C HIS A 21 -16.73 -0.42 5.98
N LEU A 22 -15.64 -1.17 5.91
CA LEU A 22 -14.87 -1.41 4.69
C LEU A 22 -14.70 -2.92 4.50
N VAL A 23 -15.10 -3.42 3.33
CA VAL A 23 -14.92 -4.81 2.92
C VAL A 23 -13.84 -4.84 1.85
N LEU A 24 -12.75 -5.54 2.14
CA LEU A 24 -11.63 -5.71 1.23
C LEU A 24 -11.52 -7.18 0.80
N HIS A 25 -11.23 -7.39 -0.47
CA HIS A 25 -10.77 -8.67 -0.99
C HIS A 25 -9.26 -8.64 -1.11
N VAL A 26 -8.58 -9.67 -0.63
CA VAL A 26 -7.13 -9.84 -0.78
C VAL A 26 -6.89 -10.82 -1.93
N ASP A 27 -6.30 -10.33 -3.02
CA ASP A 27 -5.97 -11.14 -4.18
C ASP A 27 -4.59 -11.79 -3.98
N TYR A 28 -4.60 -12.97 -3.37
CA TYR A 28 -3.39 -13.73 -3.09
C TYR A 28 -2.67 -14.16 -4.37
N GLU A 29 -3.42 -14.59 -5.39
CA GLU A 29 -2.86 -15.07 -6.66
C GLU A 29 -2.12 -13.94 -7.38
N GLN A 30 -2.70 -12.73 -7.42
CA GLN A 30 -2.01 -11.56 -7.96
C GLN A 30 -0.72 -11.27 -7.18
N SER A 31 -0.74 -11.34 -5.85
CA SER A 31 0.45 -11.06 -5.03
C SER A 31 1.61 -12.02 -5.33
N LEU A 32 1.32 -13.28 -5.69
CA LEU A 32 2.31 -14.28 -6.03
C LEU A 32 2.98 -14.04 -7.40
N THR A 33 2.35 -13.23 -8.27
CA THR A 33 2.94 -12.89 -9.57
C THR A 33 4.04 -11.83 -9.47
N TRP A 34 4.19 -11.19 -8.30
CA TRP A 34 5.15 -10.10 -8.11
C TRP A 34 6.53 -10.64 -7.76
N ASP A 35 7.55 -10.09 -8.40
CA ASP A 35 8.93 -10.31 -7.99
C ASP A 35 9.33 -9.37 -6.83
N ALA A 36 10.50 -9.63 -6.24
CA ALA A 36 10.98 -8.87 -5.11
C ALA A 36 11.23 -7.39 -5.44
N GLU A 37 11.62 -7.06 -6.67
CA GLU A 37 11.86 -5.68 -7.10
C GLU A 37 10.56 -4.90 -7.17
N GLU A 38 9.53 -5.49 -7.76
CA GLU A 38 8.19 -4.90 -7.85
C GLU A 38 7.57 -4.73 -6.46
N VAL A 39 7.76 -5.69 -5.54
CA VAL A 39 7.32 -5.54 -4.14
C VAL A 39 8.01 -4.35 -3.45
N VAL A 40 9.32 -4.20 -3.61
CA VAL A 40 10.09 -3.09 -3.02
C VAL A 40 9.65 -1.75 -3.63
N LYS A 41 9.56 -1.67 -4.95
CA LYS A 41 9.08 -0.47 -5.66
C LYS A 41 7.67 -0.09 -5.20
N ARG A 42 6.82 -1.10 -5.01
CA ARG A 42 5.46 -0.90 -4.54
C ARG A 42 5.44 -0.28 -3.15
N TRP A 43 6.19 -0.86 -2.24
CA TRP A 43 6.36 -0.36 -0.87
C TRP A 43 6.92 1.08 -0.84
N CYS A 44 8.00 1.35 -1.58
CA CYS A 44 8.66 2.66 -1.63
C CYS A 44 7.78 3.79 -2.19
N THR A 45 6.77 3.47 -3.00
CA THR A 45 5.82 4.48 -3.50
C THR A 45 4.91 5.01 -2.38
N LEU A 46 4.53 4.15 -1.43
CA LEU A 46 3.70 4.53 -0.28
C LEU A 46 4.53 5.02 0.89
N PHE A 47 5.71 4.44 1.06
CA PHE A 47 6.66 4.76 2.11
C PHE A 47 7.98 5.14 1.43
N PRO A 48 8.10 6.38 0.93
CA PRO A 48 9.36 6.86 0.39
C PRO A 48 10.45 6.59 1.43
N PRO A 49 11.62 6.10 1.01
CA PRO A 49 12.75 6.04 1.91
C PRO A 49 12.87 7.43 2.52
N GLN A 50 12.78 7.52 3.85
CA GLN A 50 13.32 8.69 4.50
C GLN A 50 14.77 8.66 4.07
N ALA A 51 15.15 9.53 3.13
CA ALA A 51 16.54 9.86 2.95
C ALA A 51 17.05 9.98 4.37
N LEU A 52 18.00 9.11 4.75
CA LEU A 52 18.85 9.38 5.88
C LEU A 52 19.14 10.86 5.71
N LYS A 53 18.54 11.70 6.57
CA LYS A 53 18.80 13.13 6.53
C LYS A 53 20.27 13.14 6.86
N ASP A 54 21.08 13.17 5.81
CA ASP A 54 22.51 13.17 5.93
C ASP A 54 22.77 14.37 6.84
N SER A 55 23.21 14.05 8.05
CA SER A 55 23.95 14.96 8.89
C SER A 55 25.26 15.25 8.15
N ASP A 56 25.16 15.95 7.03
CA ASP A 56 26.23 16.57 6.28
C ASP A 56 25.86 18.06 6.14
N ASP A 57 25.45 18.68 7.25
CA ASP A 57 25.74 20.09 7.48
C ASP A 57 27.24 20.17 7.79
N LYS A 58 28.03 20.35 6.74
CA LYS A 58 29.39 20.90 6.85
C LYS A 58 29.34 22.42 6.85
#